data_AF-A0A662Q6N9-F1
#
_entry.id   AF-A0A662Q6N9-F1
#
_cell.length_a   1.000
_cell.length_b   1.000
_cell.length_c   1.000
_cell.angle_alpha   90.00
_cell.angle_beta   90.00
_cell.angle_gamma   90.00
#
_symmetry.space_group_name_H-M   'P 1'
#
loop_
_entity.id
_entity.type
_entity.pdbx_description
1 polymer ?
#
loop_
_entity_poly.entity_id
_entity_poly.type
_entity_poly.pdbx_seq_one_letter_code
_entity_poly.pdbx_strand_id
1 'polypeptide(L)'
;MTAQGKLFIVGIGPGTLEHLTLKALNILKQAEIIVTYTGYLKSLEKLGLTKGKRVHATGMGEELKRVQLAVEEASKGHNVALVCSGDPGIYGLAELVFRYIDVKSLDINVEVVAGLTAATAAASVLGDPLNNDFVVLSLSDYFTPWNEIIEELKAVAKTELVIVLYNP
;
A
#
# COMPACT_ATOMS: atom_id res chain seq x y z
N MET A 1 -22.80 21.25 9.19
CA MET A 1 -22.14 20.30 8.28
C MET A 1 -21.15 19.51 9.12
N THR A 2 -21.32 18.21 9.25
CA THR A 2 -20.31 17.33 9.86
C THR A 2 -19.02 17.46 9.06
N ALA A 3 -17.87 17.55 9.72
CA ALA A 3 -16.58 17.60 9.03
C ALA A 3 -16.46 16.39 8.09
N GLN A 4 -16.07 16.62 6.83
CA GLN A 4 -15.86 15.53 5.88
C GLN A 4 -14.61 14.73 6.32
N GLY A 5 -14.77 13.41 6.41
CA GLY A 5 -13.68 12.50 6.76
C GLY A 5 -12.64 12.43 5.64
N LYS A 6 -11.50 11.82 5.94
CA LYS A 6 -10.40 11.66 4.98
C LYS A 6 -9.79 10.27 5.05
N LEU A 7 -9.63 9.65 3.89
CA LEU A 7 -8.95 8.38 3.74
C LEU A 7 -7.49 8.62 3.32
N PHE A 8 -6.56 8.23 4.17
CA PHE A 8 -5.14 8.20 3.87
C PHE A 8 -4.74 6.77 3.50
N ILE A 9 -4.19 6.57 2.32
CA ILE A 9 -3.59 5.29 1.91
C ILE A 9 -2.09 5.39 2.19
N VAL A 10 -1.63 4.69 3.23
CA VAL A 10 -0.33 4.96 3.86
C VAL A 10 0.67 3.85 3.59
N GLY A 11 1.72 4.16 2.84
CA GLY A 11 2.89 3.29 2.67
C GLY A 11 3.78 3.33 3.91
N ILE A 12 4.02 2.17 4.53
CA ILE A 12 4.89 2.04 5.72
C ILE A 12 6.30 1.56 5.39
N GLY A 13 6.63 1.45 4.11
CA GLY A 13 7.92 0.93 3.67
C GLY A 13 8.09 -0.58 3.88
N PRO A 14 9.33 -1.11 3.81
CA PRO A 14 9.61 -2.54 3.85
C PRO A 14 9.52 -3.17 5.25
N GLY A 15 9.14 -2.43 6.30
CA GLY A 15 8.80 -2.99 7.61
C GLY A 15 9.70 -2.58 8.79
N THR A 16 10.69 -1.70 8.59
CA THR A 16 11.45 -1.09 9.68
C THR A 16 11.05 0.37 9.90
N LEU A 17 11.21 0.84 11.13
CA LEU A 17 10.92 2.23 11.51
C LEU A 17 11.71 3.26 10.70
N GLU A 18 12.98 2.93 10.42
CA GLU A 18 13.91 3.84 9.75
C GLU A 18 13.48 4.16 8.31
N HIS A 19 12.64 3.30 7.73
CA HIS A 19 12.10 3.49 6.39
C HIS A 19 10.71 4.12 6.38
N LEU A 20 10.15 4.45 7.55
CA LEU A 20 8.88 5.15 7.63
C LEU A 20 9.09 6.64 7.31
N THR A 21 8.35 7.16 6.35
CA THR A 21 8.41 8.60 6.05
C THR A 21 7.82 9.40 7.21
N LEU A 22 8.34 10.62 7.44
CA LEU A 22 7.79 11.52 8.47
C LEU A 22 6.29 11.80 8.24
N LYS A 23 5.87 11.87 6.97
CA LYS A 23 4.47 12.06 6.58
C LYS A 23 3.60 10.87 7.00
N ALA A 24 4.03 9.64 6.69
CA ALA A 24 3.33 8.42 7.10
C ALA A 24 3.21 8.34 8.63
N LEU A 25 4.30 8.60 9.35
CA LEU A 25 4.30 8.60 10.81
C LEU A 25 3.31 9.60 11.40
N ASN A 26 3.30 10.84 10.89
CA ASN A 26 2.40 11.89 11.38
C ASN A 26 0.93 11.56 11.12
N ILE A 27 0.61 11.02 9.95
CA ILE A 27 -0.75 10.59 9.61
C ILE A 27 -1.20 9.44 10.51
N LEU A 28 -0.35 8.42 10.70
CA LEU A 28 -0.67 7.30 11.59
C LEU A 28 -0.89 7.76 13.03
N LYS A 29 -0.14 8.76 13.52
CA LYS A 29 -0.35 9.36 14.84
C LYS A 29 -1.69 10.11 14.96
N GLN A 30 -2.15 10.75 13.89
CA GLN A 30 -3.36 11.59 13.89
C GLN A 30 -4.65 10.83 13.54
N ALA A 31 -4.54 9.70 12.81
CA ALA A 31 -5.69 8.92 12.38
C ALA A 31 -6.54 8.44 13.58
N GLU A 32 -7.86 8.49 13.42
CA GLU A 32 -8.81 7.96 14.42
C GLU A 32 -8.96 6.44 14.28
N ILE A 33 -8.84 5.96 13.04
CA ILE A 33 -9.02 4.57 12.66
C ILE A 33 -7.83 4.11 11.84
N ILE A 34 -7.29 2.95 12.20
CA ILE A 34 -6.28 2.24 11.41
C ILE A 34 -6.93 1.00 10.81
N VAL A 35 -6.84 0.89 9.49
CA VAL A 35 -7.24 -0.31 8.75
C VAL A 35 -5.98 -0.94 8.19
N THR A 36 -5.71 -2.21 8.53
CA THR A 36 -4.40 -2.83 8.25
C THR A 36 -4.51 -4.32 7.92
N TYR A 37 -3.43 -4.88 7.40
CA TYR A 37 -3.19 -6.32 7.38
C TYR A 37 -2.68 -6.81 8.73
N THR A 38 -3.14 -7.99 9.15
CA THR A 38 -2.70 -8.64 10.40
C THR A 38 -1.17 -8.79 10.48
N GLY A 39 -0.49 -8.99 9.34
CA GLY A 39 0.97 -9.07 9.29
C GLY A 39 1.70 -7.77 9.69
N TYR A 40 1.06 -6.61 9.56
CA TYR A 40 1.66 -5.31 9.92
C TYR A 40 1.28 -4.86 11.33
N LEU A 41 0.21 -5.44 11.91
CA LEU A 41 -0.38 -4.99 13.17
C LEU A 41 0.64 -5.00 14.31
N LYS A 42 1.36 -6.11 14.50
CA LYS A 42 2.36 -6.24 15.56
C LYS A 42 3.46 -5.18 15.47
N SER A 43 3.85 -4.79 14.26
CA SER A 43 4.82 -3.72 14.05
C SER A 43 4.21 -2.39 14.49
N LEU A 44 3.01 -2.03 14.01
CA LEU A 44 2.33 -0.79 14.40
C LEU A 44 2.11 -0.67 15.92
N GLU A 45 1.79 -1.79 16.59
CA GLU A 45 1.62 -1.86 18.05
C GLU A 45 2.92 -1.58 18.80
N LYS A 46 4.04 -2.19 18.37
CA LYS A 46 5.37 -1.92 18.96
C LYS A 46 5.78 -0.46 18.85
N LEU A 47 5.26 0.24 17.83
CA LEU A 47 5.51 1.67 17.61
C LEU A 47 4.56 2.58 18.39
N GLY A 48 3.62 1.99 19.14
CA GLY A 48 2.59 2.74 19.86
C GLY A 48 1.61 3.48 18.94
N LEU A 49 1.58 3.14 17.64
CA LEU A 49 0.75 3.85 16.66
C LEU A 49 -0.72 3.46 16.73
N THR A 50 -1.05 2.35 17.40
CA THR A 50 -2.43 1.85 17.56
C THR A 50 -3.09 2.30 18.86
N LYS A 51 -2.33 2.89 19.79
CA LYS A 51 -2.83 3.20 21.14
C LYS A 51 -3.93 4.27 21.08
N GLY A 52 -5.09 3.96 21.66
CA GLY A 52 -6.24 4.88 21.74
C GLY A 52 -7.01 5.06 20.42
N LYS A 53 -6.79 4.17 19.44
CA LYS A 53 -7.43 4.22 18.11
C LYS A 53 -8.31 3.00 17.90
N ARG A 54 -9.29 3.11 16.99
CA ARG A 54 -10.00 1.94 16.46
C ARG A 54 -9.10 1.25 15.45
N VAL A 55 -8.92 -0.06 15.57
CA VAL A 55 -8.06 -0.83 14.67
C VAL A 55 -8.87 -1.97 14.05
N HIS A 56 -8.88 -2.00 12.73
CA HIS A 56 -9.47 -3.07 11.95
C HIS A 56 -8.37 -3.80 11.19
N ALA A 57 -8.12 -5.06 11.55
CA ALA A 57 -7.16 -5.91 10.87
C ALA A 57 -7.88 -7.03 10.12
N THR A 58 -7.56 -7.21 8.83
CA THR A 58 -8.06 -8.34 8.03
C THR A 58 -6.91 -9.27 7.63
N GLY A 59 -7.24 -10.50 7.24
CA GLY A 59 -6.29 -11.52 6.81
C GLY A 59 -5.70 -11.28 5.42
N MET A 60 -4.93 -12.24 4.93
CA MET A 60 -4.41 -12.26 3.56
C MET A 60 -5.54 -12.64 2.60
N GLY A 61 -5.60 -12.05 1.40
CA GLY A 61 -6.68 -12.30 0.42
C GLY A 61 -7.99 -11.55 0.73
N GLU A 62 -7.98 -10.68 1.75
CA GLU A 62 -9.13 -9.86 2.14
C GLU A 62 -8.93 -8.37 1.77
N GLU A 63 -8.18 -8.08 0.70
CA GLU A 63 -7.82 -6.72 0.27
C GLU A 63 -9.06 -5.87 -0.02
N LEU A 64 -10.03 -6.42 -0.76
CA LEU A 64 -11.29 -5.73 -1.09
C LEU A 64 -12.09 -5.39 0.18
N LYS A 65 -12.16 -6.31 1.14
CA LYS A 65 -12.83 -6.08 2.43
C LYS A 65 -12.13 -4.98 3.24
N ARG A 66 -10.79 -4.96 3.19
CA ARG A 66 -9.93 -3.95 3.81
C ARG A 66 -10.22 -2.56 3.24
N VAL A 67 -10.30 -2.46 1.90
CA VAL A 67 -10.64 -1.23 1.18
C VAL A 67 -12.05 -0.77 1.51
N GLN A 68 -13.04 -1.66 1.43
CA GLN A 68 -14.44 -1.37 1.75
C GLN A 68 -14.58 -0.73 3.13
N LEU A 69 -14.01 -1.38 4.15
CA LEU A 69 -14.07 -0.89 5.52
C LEU A 69 -13.44 0.51 5.66
N ALA A 70 -12.28 0.73 5.05
CA ALA A 70 -11.59 2.02 5.12
C ALA A 70 -12.38 3.14 4.44
N VAL A 71 -12.96 2.86 3.28
CA VAL A 71 -13.78 3.79 2.50
C VAL A 71 -15.09 4.12 3.24
N GLU A 72 -15.76 3.10 3.80
CA GLU A 72 -17.01 3.28 4.54
C GLU A 72 -16.81 4.11 5.81
N GLU A 73 -15.73 3.86 6.57
CA GLU A 73 -15.42 4.66 7.75
C GLU A 73 -15.06 6.11 7.39
N ALA A 74 -14.31 6.34 6.31
CA ALA A 74 -14.02 7.70 5.85
C ALA A 74 -15.30 8.44 5.42
N SER A 75 -16.23 7.72 4.78
CA SER A 75 -17.55 8.25 4.37
C SER A 75 -18.43 8.63 5.57
N LYS A 76 -18.20 8.04 6.76
CA LYS A 76 -18.86 8.41 8.02
C LYS A 76 -18.26 9.66 8.68
N GLY A 77 -17.24 10.28 8.08
CA GLY A 77 -16.61 11.49 8.61
C GLY A 77 -15.32 11.25 9.39
N HIS A 78 -14.78 10.03 9.41
CA HIS A 78 -13.57 9.70 10.17
C HIS A 78 -12.29 9.97 9.38
N ASN A 79 -11.22 10.30 10.10
CA ASN A 79 -9.85 10.24 9.55
C ASN A 79 -9.32 8.81 9.64
N VAL A 80 -9.15 8.17 8.48
CA VAL A 80 -8.81 6.75 8.36
C VAL A 80 -7.43 6.59 7.72
N ALA A 81 -6.56 5.80 8.34
CA ALA A 81 -5.31 5.36 7.73
C ALA A 81 -5.44 3.89 7.28
N LEU A 82 -5.46 3.67 5.96
CA LEU A 82 -5.36 2.36 5.33
C LEU A 82 -3.88 2.04 5.09
N VAL A 83 -3.36 1.07 5.83
CA VAL A 83 -1.93 0.73 5.85
C VAL A 83 -1.57 -0.24 4.71
N CYS A 84 -0.55 0.13 3.93
CA CYS A 84 0.09 -0.69 2.89
C CYS A 84 1.58 -0.88 3.22
N SER A 85 2.14 -2.05 2.95
CA SER A 85 3.60 -2.21 2.90
C SER A 85 4.16 -1.44 1.69
N GLY A 86 5.45 -1.10 1.75
CA GLY A 86 6.12 -0.43 0.65
C GLY A 86 5.46 0.91 0.31
N ASP A 87 5.14 1.09 -0.97
CA ASP A 87 4.38 2.21 -1.50
C ASP A 87 2.95 1.77 -1.90
N PRO A 88 1.89 2.54 -1.58
CA PRO A 88 0.53 2.14 -1.93
C PRO A 88 0.22 2.04 -3.42
N GLY A 89 1.01 2.72 -4.26
CA GLY A 89 0.86 2.75 -5.71
C GLY A 89 1.61 1.63 -6.44
N ILE A 90 2.49 0.89 -5.77
CA ILE A 90 3.28 -0.20 -6.39
C ILE A 90 2.78 -1.53 -5.83
N TYR A 91 1.90 -2.20 -6.59
CA TYR A 91 1.19 -3.42 -6.17
C TYR A 91 0.55 -3.32 -4.78
N GLY A 92 0.18 -2.10 -4.37
CA GLY A 92 -0.51 -1.80 -3.13
C GLY A 92 -2.01 -1.66 -3.30
N LEU A 93 -2.67 -1.00 -2.34
CA LEU A 93 -4.13 -0.88 -2.31
C LEU A 93 -4.69 0.37 -2.99
N ALA A 94 -3.85 1.26 -3.54
CA ALA A 94 -4.33 2.53 -4.10
C ALA A 94 -5.30 2.31 -5.28
N GLU A 95 -4.95 1.43 -6.23
CA GLU A 95 -5.82 1.10 -7.38
C GLU A 95 -7.18 0.57 -6.90
N LEU A 96 -7.18 -0.39 -5.97
CA LEU A 96 -8.42 -0.96 -5.43
C LEU A 96 -9.30 0.08 -4.74
N VAL A 97 -8.71 1.04 -4.02
CA VAL A 97 -9.46 2.15 -3.39
C VAL A 97 -10.11 3.03 -4.43
N PHE A 98 -9.35 3.53 -5.41
CA PHE A 98 -9.89 4.43 -6.43
C PHE A 98 -10.96 3.72 -7.28
N ARG A 99 -10.73 2.47 -7.66
CA ARG A 99 -11.72 1.64 -8.37
C ARG A 99 -13.00 1.46 -7.56
N TYR A 100 -12.88 1.18 -6.26
CA TYR A 100 -14.06 1.02 -5.41
C TYR A 100 -14.87 2.32 -5.28
N ILE A 101 -14.20 3.46 -5.13
CA ILE A 101 -14.84 4.78 -5.06
C ILE A 101 -15.57 5.10 -6.36
N ASP A 102 -14.93 4.85 -7.51
CA ASP A 102 -15.51 5.08 -8.84
C ASP A 102 -16.77 4.23 -9.06
N VAL A 103 -16.68 2.90 -8.84
CA VAL A 103 -17.80 1.96 -8.97
C VAL A 103 -18.98 2.32 -8.05
N LYS A 104 -18.70 2.88 -6.87
CA LYS A 104 -19.73 3.29 -5.91
C LYS A 104 -20.18 4.75 -6.08
N SER A 105 -19.54 5.50 -6.97
CA SER A 105 -19.79 6.93 -7.19
C SER A 105 -19.75 7.74 -5.89
N LEU A 106 -18.75 7.48 -5.04
CA LEU A 106 -18.59 8.14 -3.76
C LEU A 106 -17.74 9.42 -3.89
N ASP A 107 -18.10 10.46 -3.14
CA ASP A 107 -17.32 11.68 -3.02
C ASP A 107 -16.57 11.71 -1.68
N ILE A 108 -15.29 11.31 -1.72
CA ILE A 108 -14.46 11.12 -0.53
C ILE A 108 -13.11 11.78 -0.74
N ASN A 109 -12.63 12.46 0.28
CA ASN A 109 -11.27 13.00 0.28
C ASN A 109 -10.26 11.86 0.49
N VAL A 110 -9.45 11.59 -0.54
CA VAL A 110 -8.42 10.55 -0.52
C VAL A 110 -7.05 11.19 -0.68
N GLU A 111 -6.08 10.72 0.11
CA GLU A 111 -4.69 11.08 -0.05
C GLU A 111 -3.80 9.83 -0.05
N VAL A 112 -3.00 9.67 -1.11
CA VAL A 112 -1.96 8.64 -1.16
C VAL A 112 -0.70 9.19 -0.50
N VAL A 113 -0.16 8.43 0.45
CA VAL A 113 1.06 8.78 1.19
C VAL A 113 2.15 7.81 0.78
N ALA A 114 3.13 8.34 0.05
CA ALA A 114 4.24 7.58 -0.48
C ALA A 114 5.05 6.88 0.63
N GLY A 115 5.56 5.70 0.30
CA GLY A 115 6.41 4.89 1.16
C GLY A 115 7.62 4.33 0.41
N LEU A 116 8.63 3.89 1.15
CA LEU A 116 9.82 3.29 0.54
C LEU A 116 9.47 1.92 -0.05
N THR A 117 9.45 1.80 -1.37
CA THR A 117 9.10 0.54 -2.02
C THR A 117 10.18 -0.54 -1.85
N ALA A 118 9.81 -1.81 -2.02
CA ALA A 118 10.72 -2.94 -1.86
C ALA A 118 11.88 -2.90 -2.86
N ALA A 119 11.66 -2.37 -4.08
CA ALA A 119 12.67 -2.25 -5.13
C ALA A 119 13.88 -1.43 -4.65
N THR A 120 13.63 -0.20 -4.17
CA THR A 120 14.70 0.70 -3.71
C THR A 120 15.28 0.26 -2.37
N ALA A 121 14.48 -0.35 -1.51
CA ALA A 121 14.99 -0.95 -0.27
C ALA A 121 15.96 -2.10 -0.58
N ALA A 122 15.61 -3.02 -1.47
CA ALA A 122 16.48 -4.11 -1.91
C ALA A 122 17.73 -3.57 -2.61
N ALA A 123 17.58 -2.56 -3.47
CA ALA A 123 18.70 -1.92 -4.16
C ALA A 123 19.76 -1.37 -3.20
N SER A 124 19.34 -0.71 -2.11
CA SER A 124 20.26 -0.18 -1.08
C SER A 124 21.09 -1.26 -0.39
N VAL A 125 20.59 -2.49 -0.31
CA VAL A 125 21.33 -3.64 0.25
C VAL A 125 22.32 -4.19 -0.78
N LEU A 126 21.95 -4.14 -2.06
CA LEU A 126 22.75 -4.64 -3.18
C LEU A 126 23.78 -3.63 -3.72
N GLY A 127 23.70 -2.36 -3.30
CA GLY A 127 24.54 -1.27 -3.78
C GLY A 127 23.82 -0.41 -4.80
N ASP A 128 24.05 -0.65 -6.09
CA ASP A 128 23.53 0.20 -7.18
C ASP A 128 22.90 -0.59 -8.35
N PRO A 129 22.02 -1.58 -8.10
CA PRO A 129 21.44 -2.38 -9.19
C PRO A 129 20.39 -1.63 -10.02
N LEU A 130 19.90 -0.47 -9.56
CA LEU A 130 18.82 0.29 -10.20
C LEU A 130 19.29 1.64 -10.78
N ASN A 131 20.58 1.77 -11.10
CA ASN A 131 21.16 3.00 -11.68
C ASN A 131 20.68 3.29 -13.10
N ASN A 132 20.46 2.23 -13.88
CA ASN A 132 19.98 2.31 -15.25
C ASN A 132 18.46 2.11 -15.31
N ASP A 133 17.90 2.24 -16.52
CA ASP A 133 16.50 1.97 -16.77
C ASP A 133 16.10 0.58 -16.22
N PHE A 134 15.04 0.57 -15.43
CA PHE A 134 14.52 -0.64 -14.81
C PHE A 134 12.99 -0.69 -14.92
N VAL A 135 12.46 -1.89 -14.79
CA VAL A 135 11.02 -2.14 -14.75
C VAL A 135 10.67 -3.00 -13.56
N VAL A 136 9.46 -2.81 -13.06
CA VAL A 136 8.89 -3.53 -11.94
C VAL A 136 7.76 -4.41 -12.49
N LEU A 137 7.83 -5.71 -12.25
CA LEU A 137 6.83 -6.71 -12.68
C LEU A 137 6.37 -7.53 -11.47
N SER A 138 5.11 -7.96 -11.46
CA SER A 138 4.56 -8.84 -10.42
C SER A 138 4.39 -10.25 -10.98
N LEU A 139 4.80 -11.25 -10.22
CA LEU A 139 4.60 -12.66 -10.53
C LEU A 139 3.32 -13.24 -9.92
N SER A 140 2.51 -12.42 -9.23
CA SER A 140 1.21 -12.85 -8.71
C SER A 140 0.20 -13.06 -9.84
N ASP A 141 -0.35 -14.27 -9.94
CA ASP A 141 -1.39 -14.67 -10.88
C ASP A 141 -2.81 -14.50 -10.34
N TYR A 142 -2.97 -13.82 -9.19
CA TYR A 142 -4.25 -13.69 -8.51
C TYR A 142 -5.30 -12.91 -9.34
N PHE A 143 -4.87 -11.87 -10.04
CA PHE A 143 -5.72 -11.07 -10.94
C PHE A 143 -5.28 -11.12 -12.41
N THR A 144 -4.08 -11.63 -12.69
CA THR A 144 -3.47 -11.61 -14.03
C THR A 144 -3.16 -13.05 -14.44
N PRO A 145 -3.70 -13.55 -15.56
CA PRO A 145 -3.41 -14.91 -16.02
C PRO A 145 -1.89 -15.16 -16.18
N TRP A 146 -1.42 -16.33 -15.74
CA TRP A 146 0.01 -16.67 -15.78
C TRP A 146 0.64 -16.56 -17.19
N ASN A 147 -0.13 -16.90 -18.23
CA ASN A 147 0.33 -16.75 -19.62
C ASN A 147 0.59 -15.28 -19.99
N GLU A 148 -0.20 -14.33 -19.49
CA GLU A 148 0.02 -12.90 -19.73
C GLU A 148 1.29 -12.42 -19.01
N ILE A 149 1.47 -12.82 -17.75
CA ILE A 149 2.70 -12.52 -16.97
C ILE A 149 3.94 -13.02 -17.71
N ILE A 150 3.90 -14.25 -18.24
CA ILE A 150 5.02 -14.85 -18.98
C ILE A 150 5.30 -14.11 -20.29
N GLU A 151 4.28 -13.69 -21.03
CA GLU A 151 4.49 -12.94 -22.28
C GLU A 151 5.08 -11.55 -21.99
N GLU A 152 4.66 -10.88 -20.93
CA GLU A 152 5.25 -9.61 -20.49
C GLU A 152 6.72 -9.78 -20.06
N LEU A 153 7.01 -10.78 -19.24
CA LEU A 153 8.39 -11.13 -18.85
C LEU A 153 9.28 -11.43 -20.06
N LYS A 154 8.80 -12.22 -21.02
CA LYS A 154 9.54 -12.53 -22.25
C LYS A 154 9.78 -11.29 -23.11
N ALA A 155 8.85 -10.34 -23.12
CA ALA A 155 9.01 -9.10 -23.86
C ALA A 155 10.09 -8.23 -23.23
N VAL A 156 10.05 -8.06 -21.90
CA VAL A 156 11.05 -7.28 -21.15
C VAL A 156 12.41 -7.95 -21.13
N ALA A 157 12.48 -9.28 -21.00
CA ALA A 157 13.75 -10.03 -20.95
C ALA A 157 14.57 -9.95 -22.25
N LYS A 158 13.98 -9.44 -23.35
CA LYS A 158 14.69 -9.15 -24.60
C LYS A 158 15.32 -7.75 -24.63
N THR A 159 15.15 -6.98 -23.56
CA THR A 159 15.71 -5.63 -23.40
C THR A 159 16.89 -5.65 -22.44
N GLU A 160 17.60 -4.53 -22.33
CA GLU A 160 18.70 -4.34 -21.37
C GLU A 160 18.20 -3.76 -20.02
N LEU A 161 16.87 -3.74 -19.79
CA LEU A 161 16.29 -3.21 -18.56
C LEU A 161 16.59 -4.13 -17.37
N VAL A 162 16.87 -3.53 -16.22
CA VAL A 162 16.89 -4.28 -14.95
C VAL A 162 15.46 -4.65 -14.58
N ILE A 163 15.23 -5.91 -14.20
CA ILE A 163 13.90 -6.41 -13.84
C ILE A 163 13.81 -6.60 -12.34
N VAL A 164 12.87 -5.90 -11.70
CA VAL A 164 12.52 -6.11 -10.30
C VAL A 164 11.22 -6.91 -10.20
N LEU A 165 11.31 -8.09 -9.62
CA LEU A 165 10.18 -9.01 -9.48
C LEU A 165 9.53 -8.85 -8.10
N TYR A 166 8.24 -8.52 -8.10
CA TYR A 166 7.37 -8.49 -6.94
C TYR A 166 6.52 -9.76 -6.91
N ASN A 167 6.08 -10.13 -5.71
CA ASN A 167 5.23 -11.30 -5.47
C ASN A 167 5.77 -12.59 -6.12
N PRO A 168 7.07 -12.92 -5.95
CA PRO A 168 7.69 -14.10 -6.55
C PRO A 168 7.20 -15.42 -5.94
#